data_AF-A0A969EE03-F1
#
_entry.id   AF-A0A969EE03-F1
#
_cell.length_a   1.000
_cell.length_b   1.000
_cell.length_c   1.000
_cell.angle_alpha   90.00
_cell.angle_beta   90.00
_cell.angle_gamma   90.00
#
_symmetry.space_group_name_H-M   'P 1'
#
loop_
_entity.id
_entity.type
_entity.pdbx_description
1 polymer ?
#
loop_
_entity_poly.entity_id
_entity_poly.type
_entity_poly.pdbx_seq_one_letter_code
_entity_poly.pdbx_strand_id
1 'polypeptide(L)'
;MPFGELMAGHLELLQNLLAQDGPAAFFTAFREQQDDLEDYVDDLHRIQSFYDSQLPIFLKARAELKKLESELCHLSDADAIANINQVRQILAMPDPTTQVPQLGLLLQPVQSQVEAKLLAQRERVTALGNRLREKVGTYAVEVHPSVADQLDVSGLKQPIDQVITALTQAQTIDSAIARQSELERLEGQLLKQVDEAAAQYLAAQAPAAETVPMAKPIVTVRVGQVHTLSVLESAEDVEDYLEQVRLAIMAEIEQGNRVRLD
;
A
#
# COMPACT_ATOMS: atom_id res chain seq x y z
N MET A 1 -27.45 -13.07 -7.92
CA MET A 1 -27.01 -14.41 -8.37
C MET A 1 -27.55 -14.57 -9.78
N PRO A 2 -26.81 -15.21 -10.69
CA PRO A 2 -27.30 -15.51 -12.04
C PRO A 2 -28.63 -16.28 -12.02
N PHE A 3 -29.42 -16.13 -13.07
CA PHE A 3 -30.71 -16.80 -13.31
C PHE A 3 -31.82 -16.51 -12.29
N GLY A 4 -31.67 -15.51 -11.41
CA GLY A 4 -32.65 -15.22 -10.37
C GLY A 4 -34.06 -14.94 -10.91
N GLU A 5 -34.17 -14.02 -11.88
CA GLU A 5 -35.44 -13.68 -12.52
C GLU A 5 -35.97 -14.83 -13.38
N LEU A 6 -35.08 -15.52 -14.10
CA LEU A 6 -35.44 -16.66 -14.95
C LEU A 6 -36.05 -17.81 -14.14
N MET A 7 -35.41 -18.21 -13.04
CA MET A 7 -35.93 -19.23 -12.13
C MET A 7 -37.24 -18.82 -11.48
N ALA A 8 -37.43 -17.53 -11.16
CA ALA A 8 -38.70 -17.02 -10.64
C ALA A 8 -39.83 -17.18 -11.67
N GLY A 9 -39.58 -16.82 -12.94
CA GLY A 9 -40.54 -17.01 -14.04
C GLY A 9 -40.92 -18.47 -14.24
N HIS A 10 -39.94 -19.38 -14.22
CA HIS A 10 -40.22 -20.82 -14.31
C HIS A 10 -41.01 -21.35 -13.11
N LEU A 11 -40.76 -20.86 -11.90
CA LEU A 11 -41.55 -21.23 -10.73
C LEU A 11 -43.01 -20.76 -10.86
N GLU A 12 -43.24 -19.56 -11.37
CA GLU A 12 -44.59 -19.06 -11.64
C GLU A 12 -45.31 -19.89 -12.71
N LEU A 13 -44.62 -20.25 -13.79
CA LEU A 13 -45.13 -21.14 -14.84
C LEU A 13 -45.62 -22.47 -14.24
N LEU A 14 -44.77 -23.14 -13.46
CA LEU A 14 -45.10 -24.43 -12.84
C LEU A 14 -46.21 -24.30 -11.79
N GLN A 15 -46.22 -23.22 -11.01
CA GLN A 15 -47.27 -22.96 -10.03
C GLN A 15 -48.63 -22.72 -10.70
N ASN A 16 -48.66 -22.00 -11.82
CA ASN A 16 -49.88 -21.76 -12.59
C ASN A 16 -50.45 -23.07 -13.15
N LEU A 17 -49.61 -23.99 -13.60
CA LEU A 17 -50.03 -25.33 -14.02
C LEU A 17 -50.54 -26.17 -12.85
N LEU A 18 -49.84 -26.14 -11.70
CA LEU A 18 -50.24 -26.86 -10.48
C LEU A 18 -51.56 -26.35 -9.88
N ALA A 19 -51.89 -25.09 -10.08
CA ALA A 19 -53.11 -24.46 -9.59
C ALA A 19 -54.38 -24.82 -10.40
N GLN A 20 -54.25 -25.53 -11.52
CA GLN A 20 -55.40 -25.88 -12.36
C GLN A 20 -56.25 -26.98 -11.72
N ASP A 21 -57.53 -26.67 -11.50
CA ASP A 21 -58.49 -27.61 -10.91
C ASP A 21 -59.00 -28.62 -11.94
N GLY A 22 -58.42 -29.82 -11.86
CA GLY A 22 -58.88 -31.00 -12.59
C GLY A 22 -58.23 -31.20 -13.97
N PRO A 23 -58.32 -32.41 -14.53
CA PRO A 23 -57.48 -32.82 -15.66
C PRO A 23 -57.70 -32.00 -16.94
N ALA A 24 -58.94 -31.62 -17.24
CA ALA A 24 -59.27 -30.90 -18.48
C ALA A 24 -58.72 -29.46 -18.50
N ALA A 25 -58.78 -28.77 -17.34
CA ALA A 25 -58.20 -27.43 -17.18
C ALA A 25 -56.66 -27.50 -17.25
N PHE A 26 -56.07 -28.47 -16.55
CA PHE A 26 -54.63 -28.72 -16.59
C PHE A 26 -54.11 -28.97 -18.02
N PHE A 27 -54.67 -29.92 -18.77
CA PHE A 27 -54.20 -30.23 -20.13
C PHE A 27 -54.49 -29.11 -21.14
N THR A 28 -55.43 -28.22 -20.84
CA THR A 28 -55.64 -27.02 -21.67
C THR A 28 -54.54 -26.00 -21.40
N ALA A 29 -54.32 -25.63 -20.13
CA ALA A 29 -53.24 -24.72 -19.75
C ALA A 29 -51.85 -25.23 -20.18
N PHE A 30 -51.60 -26.53 -20.03
CA PHE A 30 -50.35 -27.17 -20.48
C PHE A 30 -50.12 -27.01 -21.99
N ARG A 31 -51.17 -27.15 -22.81
CA ARG A 31 -51.07 -26.95 -24.27
C ARG A 31 -50.91 -25.48 -24.63
N GLU A 32 -51.56 -24.59 -23.89
CA GLU A 32 -51.45 -23.14 -24.11
C GLU A 32 -50.05 -22.62 -23.77
N GLN A 33 -49.37 -23.23 -22.80
CA GLN A 33 -48.02 -22.88 -22.35
C GLN A 33 -46.94 -23.81 -22.93
N GLN A 34 -47.23 -24.51 -24.04
CA GLN A 34 -46.29 -25.49 -24.60
C GLN A 34 -44.92 -24.89 -24.91
N ASP A 35 -44.88 -23.71 -25.55
CA ASP A 35 -43.63 -23.04 -25.92
C ASP A 35 -42.84 -22.63 -24.67
N ASP A 36 -43.51 -22.05 -23.66
CA ASP A 36 -42.88 -21.66 -22.38
C ASP A 36 -42.31 -22.87 -21.62
N LEU A 37 -42.97 -24.03 -21.73
CA LEU A 37 -42.52 -25.30 -21.14
C LEU A 37 -41.31 -25.88 -21.89
N GLU A 38 -41.23 -25.68 -23.20
CA GLU A 38 -40.08 -26.07 -24.01
C GLU A 38 -38.85 -25.20 -23.65
N ASP A 39 -39.03 -23.88 -23.60
CA ASP A 39 -38.02 -22.93 -23.13
C ASP A 39 -37.53 -23.26 -21.72
N TYR A 40 -38.44 -23.63 -20.81
CA TYR A 40 -38.10 -24.08 -19.46
C TYR A 40 -37.15 -25.29 -19.45
N VAL A 41 -37.35 -26.26 -20.34
CA VAL A 41 -36.49 -27.45 -20.41
C VAL A 41 -35.08 -27.08 -20.87
N ASP A 42 -34.97 -26.21 -21.87
CA ASP A 42 -33.67 -25.73 -22.35
C ASP A 42 -32.94 -24.89 -21.29
N ASP A 43 -33.69 -24.01 -20.61
CA ASP A 43 -33.18 -23.18 -19.53
C ASP A 43 -32.72 -24.00 -18.33
N LEU A 44 -33.44 -25.06 -17.96
CA LEU A 44 -33.03 -25.98 -16.91
C LEU A 44 -31.66 -26.58 -17.18
N HIS A 45 -31.41 -27.08 -18.40
CA HIS A 45 -30.11 -27.65 -18.75
C HIS A 45 -28.99 -26.62 -18.62
N ARG A 46 -29.23 -25.39 -19.08
CA ARG A 46 -28.28 -24.28 -18.95
C ARG A 46 -28.00 -23.91 -17.49
N ILE A 47 -29.05 -23.78 -16.67
CA ILE A 47 -28.94 -23.48 -15.24
C ILE A 47 -28.16 -24.59 -14.54
N GLN A 48 -28.52 -25.85 -14.73
CA GLN A 48 -27.82 -26.99 -14.13
C GLN A 48 -26.33 -26.99 -14.48
N SER A 49 -26.00 -26.83 -15.77
CA SER A 49 -24.60 -26.76 -16.22
C SER A 49 -23.82 -25.63 -15.54
N PHE A 50 -24.43 -24.45 -15.38
CA PHE A 50 -23.80 -23.34 -14.66
C PHE A 50 -23.53 -23.69 -13.20
N TYR A 51 -24.53 -24.18 -12.47
CA TYR A 51 -24.39 -24.46 -11.04
C TYR A 51 -23.43 -25.61 -10.76
N ASP A 52 -23.36 -26.62 -11.63
CA ASP A 52 -22.48 -27.77 -11.47
C ASP A 52 -21.02 -27.44 -11.79
N SER A 53 -20.77 -26.68 -12.87
CA SER A 53 -19.42 -26.52 -13.43
C SER A 53 -18.86 -25.10 -13.32
N GLN A 54 -19.70 -24.08 -13.47
CA GLN A 54 -19.25 -22.69 -13.63
C GLN A 54 -19.37 -21.86 -12.34
N LEU A 55 -20.28 -22.21 -11.44
CA LEU A 55 -20.47 -21.51 -10.18
C LEU A 55 -19.18 -21.38 -9.35
N PRO A 56 -18.32 -22.40 -9.22
CA PRO A 56 -17.04 -22.26 -8.51
C PRO A 56 -16.13 -21.20 -9.14
N ILE A 57 -16.06 -21.14 -10.48
CA ILE A 57 -15.26 -20.16 -11.22
C ILE A 57 -15.83 -18.74 -11.02
N PHE A 58 -17.15 -18.60 -11.14
CA PHE A 58 -17.84 -17.33 -10.93
C PHE A 58 -17.64 -16.79 -9.51
N LEU A 59 -17.79 -17.63 -8.48
CA LEU A 59 -17.59 -17.24 -7.09
C LEU A 59 -16.12 -16.91 -6.80
N LYS A 60 -15.18 -17.67 -7.37
CA LYS A 60 -13.74 -17.39 -7.28
C LYS A 60 -13.42 -16.03 -7.88
N ALA A 61 -13.89 -15.74 -9.10
CA ALA A 61 -13.69 -14.46 -9.76
C ALA A 61 -14.28 -13.29 -8.95
N ARG A 62 -15.47 -13.47 -8.36
CA ARG A 62 -16.07 -12.46 -7.47
C ARG A 62 -15.23 -12.19 -6.22
N ALA A 63 -14.69 -13.25 -5.62
CA ALA A 63 -13.82 -13.12 -4.45
C ALA A 63 -12.48 -12.45 -4.79
N GLU A 64 -11.90 -12.79 -5.95
CA GLU A 64 -10.67 -12.18 -6.45
C GLU A 64 -10.86 -10.71 -6.80
N LEU A 65 -11.95 -10.35 -7.49
CA LEU A 65 -12.31 -8.96 -7.77
C LEU A 65 -12.37 -8.15 -6.47
N LYS A 66 -13.06 -8.66 -5.44
CA LYS A 66 -13.18 -7.99 -4.15
C LYS A 66 -11.82 -7.74 -3.47
N LYS A 67 -10.87 -8.67 -3.62
CA LYS A 67 -9.50 -8.49 -3.10
C LYS A 67 -8.73 -7.42 -3.87
N LEU A 68 -8.93 -7.35 -5.18
CA LEU A 68 -8.26 -6.37 -6.04
C LEU A 68 -8.80 -4.96 -5.83
N GLU A 69 -10.07 -4.79 -5.44
CA GLU A 69 -10.72 -3.49 -5.29
C GLU A 69 -9.94 -2.49 -4.44
N SER A 70 -9.29 -2.92 -3.35
CA SER A 70 -8.45 -2.05 -2.53
C SER A 70 -7.17 -1.61 -3.25
N GLU A 71 -6.66 -2.44 -4.14
CA GLU A 71 -5.40 -2.20 -4.86
C GLU A 71 -5.61 -1.39 -6.15
N LEU A 72 -6.85 -1.26 -6.66
CA LEU A 72 -7.12 -0.57 -7.93
C LEU A 72 -6.74 0.91 -7.90
N CYS A 73 -6.79 1.58 -6.74
CA CYS A 73 -6.38 2.97 -6.61
C CYS A 73 -4.88 3.17 -6.92
N HIS A 74 -4.10 2.10 -6.85
CA HIS A 74 -2.68 2.08 -7.14
C HIS A 74 -2.36 1.75 -8.59
N LEU A 75 -3.35 1.37 -9.39
CA LEU A 75 -3.21 1.11 -10.81
C LEU A 75 -3.70 2.32 -11.62
N SER A 76 -2.95 2.69 -12.64
CA SER A 76 -3.35 3.73 -13.61
C SER A 76 -3.36 3.21 -15.04
N ASP A 77 -3.19 1.89 -15.19
CA ASP A 77 -3.16 1.20 -16.48
C ASP A 77 -4.58 1.08 -17.04
N ALA A 78 -4.78 1.60 -18.25
CA ALA A 78 -6.08 1.65 -18.89
C ALA A 78 -6.62 0.24 -19.22
N ASP A 79 -5.75 -0.70 -19.56
CA ASP A 79 -6.12 -2.08 -19.89
C ASP A 79 -6.55 -2.82 -18.61
N ALA A 80 -5.86 -2.59 -17.49
CA ALA A 80 -6.26 -3.16 -16.20
C ALA A 80 -7.63 -2.66 -15.74
N ILE A 81 -7.89 -1.36 -15.91
CA ILE A 81 -9.20 -0.76 -15.61
C ILE A 81 -10.28 -1.34 -16.53
N ALA A 82 -9.99 -1.48 -17.83
CA ALA A 82 -10.91 -2.08 -18.79
C ALA A 82 -11.25 -3.54 -18.44
N ASN A 83 -10.23 -4.35 -18.10
CA ASN A 83 -10.41 -5.74 -17.68
C ASN A 83 -11.30 -5.85 -16.44
N ILE A 84 -11.07 -5.00 -15.43
CA ILE A 84 -11.91 -4.98 -14.21
C ILE A 84 -13.35 -4.59 -14.52
N ASN A 85 -13.56 -3.61 -15.39
CA ASN A 85 -14.90 -3.22 -15.80
C ASN A 85 -15.62 -4.34 -16.56
N GLN A 86 -14.91 -5.06 -17.43
CA GLN A 86 -15.48 -6.22 -18.14
C GLN A 86 -15.80 -7.35 -17.16
N VAL A 87 -14.95 -7.63 -16.17
CA VAL A 87 -15.25 -8.60 -15.10
C VAL A 87 -16.51 -8.20 -14.32
N ARG A 88 -16.63 -6.93 -13.93
CA ARG A 88 -17.83 -6.41 -13.26
C ARG A 88 -19.08 -6.60 -14.12
N GLN A 89 -18.99 -6.32 -15.41
CA GLN A 89 -20.10 -6.50 -16.35
C GLN A 89 -20.51 -7.97 -16.41
N ILE A 90 -19.58 -8.91 -16.57
CA ILE A 90 -19.86 -10.35 -16.61
C ILE A 90 -20.50 -10.82 -15.30
N LEU A 91 -19.97 -10.39 -14.15
CA LEU A 91 -20.51 -10.76 -12.83
C LEU A 91 -21.92 -10.19 -12.56
N ALA A 92 -22.32 -9.16 -13.30
CA ALA A 92 -23.66 -8.56 -13.23
C ALA A 92 -24.66 -9.14 -14.24
N MET A 93 -24.22 -9.99 -15.18
CA MET A 93 -25.12 -10.54 -16.20
C MET A 93 -26.18 -11.47 -15.57
N PRO A 94 -27.44 -11.41 -16.04
CA PRO A 94 -28.47 -12.35 -15.61
C PRO A 94 -28.12 -13.78 -16.04
N ASP A 95 -27.50 -13.94 -17.21
CA ASP A 95 -26.90 -15.19 -17.70
C ASP A 95 -25.45 -14.94 -18.13
N PRO A 96 -24.46 -15.33 -17.30
CA PRO A 96 -23.04 -15.19 -17.61
C PRO A 96 -22.44 -16.43 -18.29
N THR A 97 -23.21 -17.48 -18.61
CA THR A 97 -22.67 -18.82 -18.95
C THR A 97 -21.61 -18.85 -20.05
N THR A 98 -21.77 -18.02 -21.07
CA THR A 98 -20.83 -17.91 -22.20
C THR A 98 -19.58 -17.10 -21.86
N GLN A 99 -19.64 -16.28 -20.81
CA GLN A 99 -18.61 -15.32 -20.43
C GLN A 99 -17.80 -15.77 -19.20
N VAL A 100 -18.31 -16.69 -18.37
CA VAL A 100 -17.59 -17.19 -17.18
C VAL A 100 -16.15 -17.64 -17.49
N PRO A 101 -15.86 -18.38 -18.59
CA PRO A 101 -14.48 -18.80 -18.87
C PRO A 101 -13.50 -17.63 -19.04
N GLN A 102 -13.98 -16.45 -19.44
CA GLN A 102 -13.15 -15.27 -19.68
C GLN A 102 -12.76 -14.55 -18.38
N LEU A 103 -13.47 -14.77 -17.27
CA LEU A 103 -13.21 -14.09 -16.00
C LEU A 103 -11.77 -14.28 -15.53
N GLY A 104 -11.23 -15.50 -15.66
CA GLY A 104 -9.84 -15.78 -15.31
C GLY A 104 -8.83 -15.05 -16.21
N LEU A 105 -9.12 -14.99 -17.52
CA LEU A 105 -8.27 -14.31 -18.51
C LEU A 105 -8.22 -12.79 -18.30
N LEU A 106 -9.32 -12.21 -17.82
CA LEU A 106 -9.41 -10.78 -17.52
C LEU A 106 -8.75 -10.44 -16.16
N LEU A 107 -8.90 -11.30 -15.16
CA LEU A 107 -8.35 -11.06 -13.82
C LEU A 107 -6.84 -11.28 -13.74
N GLN A 108 -6.30 -12.28 -14.45
CA GLN A 108 -4.89 -12.68 -14.31
C GLN A 108 -3.89 -11.57 -14.66
N PRO A 109 -4.07 -10.77 -15.73
CA PRO A 109 -3.20 -9.62 -16.01
C PRO A 109 -3.23 -8.58 -14.88
N VAL A 110 -4.41 -8.28 -14.34
CA VAL A 110 -4.58 -7.29 -13.27
C VAL A 110 -3.89 -7.76 -11.98
N GLN A 111 -4.08 -9.04 -11.61
CA GLN A 111 -3.40 -9.65 -10.47
C GLN A 111 -1.88 -9.56 -10.61
N SER A 112 -1.37 -9.86 -11.82
CA SER A 112 0.06 -9.81 -12.11
C SER A 112 0.63 -8.38 -11.98
N GLN A 113 -0.13 -7.37 -12.41
CA GLN A 113 0.28 -5.97 -12.25
C GLN A 113 0.29 -5.53 -10.78
N VAL A 114 -0.72 -5.91 -9.99
CA VAL A 114 -0.74 -5.63 -8.54
C VAL A 114 0.45 -6.28 -7.85
N GLU A 115 0.73 -7.55 -8.15
CA GLU A 115 1.85 -8.28 -7.58
C GLU A 115 3.19 -7.64 -7.96
N ALA A 116 3.38 -7.28 -9.23
CA ALA A 116 4.58 -6.59 -9.69
C ALA A 116 4.77 -5.24 -8.98
N LYS A 117 3.70 -4.46 -8.80
CA LYS A 117 3.76 -3.18 -8.11
C LYS A 117 4.05 -3.33 -6.61
N LEU A 118 3.46 -4.33 -5.97
CA LEU A 118 3.77 -4.68 -4.58
C LEU A 118 5.24 -5.09 -4.43
N LEU A 119 5.75 -5.93 -5.34
CA LEU A 119 7.15 -6.37 -5.34
C LEU A 119 8.10 -5.17 -5.50
N ALA A 120 7.87 -4.33 -6.51
CA ALA A 120 8.67 -3.13 -6.74
C ALA A 120 8.65 -2.18 -5.52
N GLN A 121 7.50 -2.03 -4.87
CA GLN A 121 7.39 -1.24 -3.64
C GLN A 121 8.21 -1.86 -2.50
N ARG A 122 8.16 -3.19 -2.31
CA ARG A 122 8.96 -3.89 -1.29
C ARG A 122 10.45 -3.77 -1.54
N GLU A 123 10.89 -3.86 -2.79
CA GLU A 123 12.29 -3.62 -3.17
C GLU A 123 12.73 -2.20 -2.84
N ARG A 124 11.89 -1.20 -3.16
CA ARG A 124 12.14 0.21 -2.84
C ARG A 124 12.29 0.44 -1.33
N VAL A 125 11.37 -0.10 -0.52
CA VAL A 125 11.44 0.03 0.95
C VAL A 125 12.66 -0.70 1.51
N THR A 126 13.01 -1.87 0.96
CA THR A 126 14.22 -2.60 1.36
C THR A 126 15.49 -1.80 1.07
N ALA A 127 15.58 -1.19 -0.12
CA ALA A 127 16.69 -0.33 -0.48
C ALA A 127 16.78 0.92 0.43
N LEU A 128 15.64 1.51 0.78
CA LEU A 128 15.57 2.62 1.74
C LEU A 128 16.10 2.20 3.12
N GLY A 129 15.68 1.04 3.64
CA GLY A 129 16.16 0.53 4.92
C GLY A 129 17.66 0.28 4.94
N ASN A 130 18.22 -0.27 3.85
CA ASN A 130 19.66 -0.47 3.70
C ASN A 130 20.43 0.86 3.68
N ARG A 131 19.94 1.86 2.92
CA ARG A 131 20.53 3.21 2.91
C ARG A 131 20.47 3.88 4.27
N LEU A 132 19.35 3.75 4.98
CA LEU A 132 19.22 4.30 6.32
C LEU A 132 20.18 3.63 7.30
N ARG A 133 20.35 2.30 7.21
CA ARG A 133 21.32 1.55 8.02
C ARG A 133 22.75 2.07 7.79
N GLU A 134 23.13 2.26 6.53
CA GLU A 134 24.43 2.83 6.17
C GLU A 134 24.57 4.25 6.73
N LYS A 135 23.58 5.12 6.51
CA LYS A 135 23.57 6.50 6.99
C LYS A 135 23.74 6.59 8.51
N VAL A 136 23.04 5.78 9.29
CA VAL A 136 23.19 5.75 10.76
C VAL A 136 24.61 5.36 11.18
N GLY A 137 25.22 4.38 10.49
CA GLY A 137 26.61 3.98 10.76
C GLY A 137 27.62 5.07 10.43
N THR A 138 27.52 5.63 9.22
CA THR A 138 28.40 6.73 8.77
C THR A 138 28.24 7.95 9.65
N TYR A 139 27.01 8.32 10.02
CA TYR A 139 26.74 9.46 10.89
C TYR A 139 27.41 9.33 12.28
N ALA A 140 27.37 8.14 12.89
CA ALA A 140 28.03 7.90 14.16
C ALA A 140 29.54 8.13 14.08
N VAL A 141 30.19 7.68 13.01
CA VAL A 141 31.63 7.83 12.79
C VAL A 141 32.02 9.27 12.45
N GLU A 142 31.29 9.92 11.56
CA GLU A 142 31.62 11.28 11.10
C GLU A 142 31.34 12.35 12.16
N VAL A 143 30.23 12.24 12.88
CA VAL A 143 29.80 13.27 13.84
C VAL A 143 30.38 13.05 15.24
N HIS A 144 30.54 11.79 15.65
CA HIS A 144 31.03 11.39 16.97
C HIS A 144 32.27 10.47 16.90
N PRO A 145 33.35 10.86 16.19
CA PRO A 145 34.51 10.00 15.94
C PRO A 145 35.21 9.54 17.22
N SER A 146 35.16 10.34 18.29
CA SER A 146 35.80 10.03 19.58
C SER A 146 35.12 8.89 20.34
N VAL A 147 33.87 8.57 20.03
CA VAL A 147 33.07 7.55 20.73
C VAL A 147 32.45 6.51 19.78
N ALA A 148 32.79 6.58 18.49
CA ALA A 148 32.22 5.74 17.44
C ALA A 148 32.40 4.24 17.71
N ASP A 149 33.58 3.82 18.18
CA ASP A 149 33.90 2.41 18.48
C ASP A 149 33.14 1.87 19.72
N GLN A 150 32.57 2.74 20.54
CA GLN A 150 31.90 2.37 21.79
C GLN A 150 30.37 2.48 21.70
N LEU A 151 29.86 3.11 20.63
CA LEU A 151 28.44 3.18 20.36
C LEU A 151 27.91 1.82 19.88
N ASP A 152 26.82 1.36 20.49
CA ASP A 152 26.07 0.20 19.97
C ASP A 152 25.23 0.59 18.76
N VAL A 153 25.91 0.82 17.63
CA VAL A 153 25.29 1.13 16.34
C VAL A 153 24.39 -0.02 15.88
N SER A 154 24.69 -1.26 16.29
CA SER A 154 23.87 -2.43 15.95
C SER A 154 22.50 -2.38 16.63
N GLY A 155 22.45 -2.04 17.93
CA GLY A 155 21.21 -1.80 18.66
C GLY A 155 20.37 -0.69 18.04
N LEU A 156 21.01 0.41 17.62
CA LEU A 156 20.34 1.54 16.95
C LEU A 156 19.79 1.18 15.55
N LYS A 157 20.27 0.12 14.92
CA LYS A 157 19.78 -0.36 13.62
C LYS A 157 18.61 -1.34 13.75
N GLN A 158 18.37 -1.92 14.93
CA GLN A 158 17.29 -2.91 15.13
C GLN A 158 15.89 -2.41 14.73
N PRO A 159 15.49 -1.14 14.99
CA PRO A 159 14.19 -0.64 14.53
C PRO A 159 14.02 -0.72 13.01
N ILE A 160 15.10 -0.53 12.24
CA ILE A 160 15.08 -0.69 10.78
C ILE A 160 14.79 -2.15 10.43
N ASP A 161 15.47 -3.09 11.09
CA ASP A 161 15.32 -4.53 10.84
C ASP A 161 13.91 -5.03 11.17
N GLN A 162 13.28 -4.48 12.21
CA GLN A 162 11.88 -4.76 12.55
C GLN A 162 10.93 -4.30 11.44
N VAL A 163 11.13 -3.11 10.89
CA VAL A 163 10.31 -2.58 9.79
C VAL A 163 10.51 -3.40 8.52
N ILE A 164 11.74 -3.80 8.19
CA ILE A 164 12.02 -4.69 7.06
C ILE A 164 11.41 -6.07 7.27
N THR A 165 11.43 -6.59 8.49
CA THR A 165 10.78 -7.88 8.81
C THR A 165 9.27 -7.77 8.63
N ALA A 166 8.65 -6.70 9.11
CA ALA A 166 7.22 -6.44 8.92
C ALA A 166 6.86 -6.23 7.44
N LEU A 167 7.75 -5.64 6.63
CA LEU A 167 7.59 -5.52 5.18
C LEU A 167 7.51 -6.89 4.51
N THR A 168 8.22 -7.91 5.02
CA THR A 168 8.14 -9.26 4.42
C THR A 168 6.74 -9.87 4.52
N GLN A 169 5.96 -9.45 5.51
CA GLN A 169 4.60 -9.91 5.78
C GLN A 169 3.53 -9.03 5.10
N ALA A 170 3.91 -7.89 4.49
CA ALA A 170 2.97 -7.01 3.82
C ALA A 170 2.39 -7.67 2.55
N GLN A 171 1.06 -7.77 2.50
CA GLN A 171 0.31 -8.38 1.39
C GLN A 171 -0.37 -7.35 0.47
N THR A 172 -0.38 -6.07 0.86
CA THR A 172 -1.01 -4.98 0.10
C THR A 172 0.00 -3.88 -0.18
N ILE A 173 -0.23 -3.12 -1.26
CA ILE A 173 0.62 -1.99 -1.64
C ILE A 173 0.59 -0.93 -0.54
N ASP A 174 -0.58 -0.61 0.01
CA ASP A 174 -0.73 0.31 1.14
C ASP A 174 0.10 -0.11 2.37
N SER A 175 0.11 -1.40 2.70
CA SER A 175 0.92 -1.90 3.82
C SER A 175 2.41 -1.67 3.56
N ALA A 176 2.88 -1.87 2.32
CA ALA A 176 4.26 -1.61 1.94
C ALA A 176 4.59 -0.10 1.93
N ILE A 177 3.67 0.75 1.47
CA ILE A 177 3.80 2.22 1.55
C ILE A 177 3.90 2.67 3.00
N ALA A 178 3.07 2.13 3.89
CA ALA A 178 3.13 2.46 5.32
C ALA A 178 4.49 2.12 5.95
N ARG A 179 5.11 0.99 5.58
CA ARG A 179 6.47 0.64 6.00
C ARG A 179 7.51 1.63 5.48
N GLN A 180 7.33 2.17 4.27
CA GLN A 180 8.19 3.22 3.74
C GLN A 180 8.15 4.47 4.62
N SER A 181 6.95 4.98 4.90
CA SER A 181 6.76 6.15 5.77
C SER A 181 7.27 5.91 7.19
N GLU A 182 7.19 4.68 7.68
CA GLU A 182 7.76 4.29 8.97
C GLU A 182 9.29 4.41 8.98
N LEU A 183 9.99 3.96 7.93
CA LEU A 183 11.44 4.15 7.79
C LEU A 183 11.83 5.62 7.70
N GLU A 184 11.10 6.42 6.91
CA GLU A 184 11.35 7.86 6.75
C GLU A 184 11.21 8.59 8.10
N ARG A 185 10.22 8.21 8.92
CA ARG A 185 10.07 8.74 10.28
C ARG A 185 11.18 8.26 11.22
N LEU A 186 11.59 7.00 11.10
CA LEU A 186 12.65 6.43 11.95
C LEU A 186 13.99 7.14 11.73
N GLU A 187 14.27 7.59 10.51
CA GLU A 187 15.53 8.28 10.21
C GLU A 187 15.85 9.40 11.19
N GLY A 188 14.93 10.37 11.36
CA GLY A 188 15.14 11.47 12.30
C GLY A 188 15.24 11.03 13.76
N GLN A 189 14.60 9.92 14.13
CA GLN A 189 14.65 9.37 15.49
C GLN A 189 16.00 8.69 15.76
N LEU A 190 16.49 7.90 14.81
CA LEU A 190 17.74 7.16 14.94
C LEU A 190 18.94 8.11 15.00
N LEU A 191 18.96 9.16 14.18
CA LEU A 191 20.05 10.14 14.23
C LEU A 191 20.10 10.86 15.59
N LYS A 192 18.95 11.21 16.16
CA LYS A 192 18.87 11.77 17.53
C LYS A 192 19.34 10.78 18.58
N GLN A 193 18.96 9.50 18.47
CA GLN A 193 19.42 8.46 19.40
C GLN A 193 20.93 8.24 19.33
N VAL A 194 21.55 8.36 18.15
CA VAL A 194 23.02 8.35 18.03
C VAL A 194 23.62 9.53 18.81
N ASP A 195 23.08 10.73 18.64
CA ASP A 195 23.55 11.92 19.35
C ASP A 195 23.40 11.78 20.88
N GLU A 196 22.25 11.29 21.34
CA GLU A 196 21.95 11.05 22.76
C GLU A 196 22.86 9.98 23.36
N ALA A 197 23.07 8.86 22.65
CA ALA A 197 23.95 7.79 23.10
C ALA A 197 25.42 8.27 23.22
N ALA A 198 25.88 9.07 22.25
CA ALA A 198 27.22 9.65 22.28
C ALA A 198 27.39 10.61 23.47
N ALA A 199 26.41 11.48 23.70
CA ALA A 199 26.41 12.41 24.83
C ALA A 199 26.40 11.69 26.19
N GLN A 200 25.57 10.65 26.33
CA GLN A 200 25.52 9.84 27.55
C GLN A 200 26.85 9.15 27.84
N TYR A 201 27.48 8.60 26.80
CA TYR A 201 28.78 7.95 26.95
C TYR A 201 29.87 8.94 27.41
N LEU A 202 29.93 10.12 26.79
CA LEU A 202 30.86 11.18 27.19
C LEU A 202 30.60 11.68 28.62
N ALA A 203 29.33 11.83 29.01
CA ALA A 203 28.94 12.25 30.36
C ALA A 203 29.30 11.18 31.42
N ALA A 204 29.16 9.90 31.09
CA ALA A 204 29.52 8.80 31.99
C ALA A 204 31.04 8.64 32.19
N GLN A 205 31.86 9.14 31.25
CA GLN A 205 33.31 9.17 31.38
C GLN A 205 33.84 10.41 32.11
N ALA A 206 33.01 11.40 32.40
CA ALA A 206 33.43 12.57 33.18
C ALA A 206 33.68 12.15 34.66
N PRO A 207 34.86 12.39 35.23
CA PRO A 207 35.15 12.05 36.62
C PRO A 207 34.23 12.82 37.58
N ALA A 208 33.75 12.15 38.62
CA ALA A 208 32.99 12.80 39.69
C ALA A 208 33.90 13.79 40.44
N ALA A 209 33.46 15.05 40.46
CA ALA A 209 34.03 16.24 41.13
C ALA A 209 35.18 16.99 40.41
N GLU A 210 34.83 18.03 39.64
CA GLU A 210 35.03 19.46 39.97
C GLU A 210 34.61 20.34 38.78
N THR A 211 34.23 21.58 39.06
CA THR A 211 33.52 22.55 38.20
C THR A 211 34.19 22.92 36.86
N VAL A 212 33.48 22.69 35.74
CA VAL A 212 33.34 23.42 34.43
C VAL A 212 34.64 23.94 33.73
N PRO A 213 34.84 23.70 32.41
CA PRO A 213 34.12 24.45 31.37
C PRO A 213 33.31 23.59 30.40
N MET A 214 32.18 24.15 29.97
CA MET A 214 31.15 23.56 29.11
C MET A 214 31.70 22.94 27.82
N ALA A 215 31.26 21.71 27.54
CA ALA A 215 31.29 21.17 26.19
C ALA A 215 30.41 22.05 25.30
N LYS A 216 31.01 22.51 24.21
CA LYS A 216 30.43 23.32 23.13
C LYS A 216 29.06 22.75 22.69
N PRO A 217 27.92 23.41 22.97
CA PRO A 217 26.61 22.87 22.61
C PRO A 217 26.47 22.78 21.08
N ILE A 218 25.79 21.71 20.61
CA ILE A 218 25.44 21.56 19.19
C ILE A 218 24.13 22.30 18.95
N VAL A 219 24.16 23.31 18.10
CA VAL A 219 22.96 24.09 17.70
C VAL A 219 22.60 23.70 16.27
N THR A 220 21.36 23.26 16.07
CA THR A 220 20.82 22.98 14.74
C THR A 220 20.31 24.28 14.13
N VAL A 221 20.92 24.72 13.04
CA VAL A 221 20.47 25.86 12.24
C VAL A 221 19.57 25.32 11.14
N ARG A 222 18.27 25.60 11.22
CA ARG A 222 17.31 25.30 10.16
C ARG A 222 17.46 26.29 9.03
N VAL A 223 17.88 25.83 7.86
CA VAL A 223 18.22 26.74 6.74
C VAL A 223 16.99 27.50 6.21
N GLY A 224 15.78 26.98 6.45
CA GLY A 224 14.50 27.66 6.16
C GLY A 224 14.05 28.73 7.18
N GLN A 225 14.78 28.92 8.29
CA GLN A 225 14.50 29.99 9.27
C GLN A 225 15.49 31.15 9.20
N VAL A 226 16.61 30.97 8.50
CA VAL A 226 17.65 31.99 8.33
C VAL A 226 17.24 33.03 7.28
N HIS A 227 16.38 32.65 6.33
CA HIS A 227 15.79 33.57 5.36
C HIS A 227 14.29 33.32 5.22
N THR A 228 13.50 34.40 5.12
CA THR A 228 12.02 34.37 5.06
C THR A 228 11.45 34.18 3.66
N LEU A 229 12.29 34.01 2.63
CA LEU A 229 11.84 33.88 1.24
C LEU A 229 11.61 32.40 0.92
N SER A 230 10.39 32.07 0.50
CA SER A 230 9.99 30.72 0.09
C SER A 230 10.47 30.33 -1.31
N VAL A 231 10.94 31.29 -2.12
CA VAL A 231 11.41 31.12 -3.50
C VAL A 231 12.55 32.12 -3.77
N LEU A 232 13.63 31.67 -4.44
CA LEU A 232 14.76 32.50 -4.90
C LEU A 232 14.65 32.66 -6.42
N GLU A 233 14.58 33.89 -6.94
CA GLU A 233 14.26 34.15 -8.36
C GLU A 233 15.39 34.87 -9.11
N SER A 234 16.39 35.40 -8.40
CA SER A 234 17.56 36.06 -8.98
C SER A 234 18.88 35.55 -8.39
N ALA A 235 19.98 35.79 -9.11
CA ALA A 235 21.32 35.47 -8.62
C ALA A 235 21.69 36.27 -7.36
N GLU A 236 21.14 37.47 -7.21
CA GLU A 236 21.33 38.33 -6.02
C GLU A 236 20.64 37.72 -4.79
N ASP A 237 19.43 37.17 -4.94
CA ASP A 237 18.72 36.48 -3.86
C ASP A 237 19.47 35.25 -3.35
N VAL A 238 20.17 34.54 -4.24
CA VAL A 238 20.98 33.37 -3.89
C VAL A 238 22.22 33.79 -3.10
N GLU A 239 22.89 34.86 -3.52
CA GLU A 239 24.09 35.37 -2.84
C GLU A 239 23.74 35.88 -1.43
N ASP A 240 22.64 36.63 -1.31
CA ASP A 240 22.13 37.15 -0.02
C ASP A 240 21.70 36.02 0.93
N TYR A 241 21.07 34.98 0.40
CA TYR A 241 20.72 33.78 1.16
C TYR A 241 21.97 33.07 1.71
N LEU A 242 22.98 32.87 0.85
CA LEU A 242 24.23 32.22 1.24
C LEU A 242 25.04 33.07 2.23
N GLU A 243 25.04 34.40 2.09
CA GLU A 243 25.65 35.32 3.06
C GLU A 243 24.98 35.22 4.44
N GLN A 244 23.65 35.19 4.51
CA GLN A 244 22.93 35.07 5.79
C GLN A 244 23.15 33.71 6.45
N VAL A 245 23.14 32.62 5.68
CA VAL A 245 23.45 31.27 6.18
C VAL A 245 24.89 31.21 6.67
N ARG A 246 25.84 31.78 5.92
CA ARG A 246 27.24 31.87 6.32
C ARG A 246 27.40 32.65 7.62
N LEU A 247 26.76 33.82 7.75
CA LEU A 247 26.82 34.64 8.97
C LEU A 247 26.24 33.91 10.18
N ALA A 248 25.11 33.21 10.02
CA ALA A 248 24.51 32.42 11.09
C ALA A 248 25.43 31.27 11.54
N ILE A 249 26.05 30.55 10.59
CA ILE A 249 27.01 29.48 10.90
C ILE A 249 28.26 30.05 11.59
N MET A 250 28.80 31.16 11.09
CA MET A 250 30.02 31.77 11.66
C MET A 250 29.77 32.30 13.08
N ALA A 251 28.61 32.92 13.35
CA ALA A 251 28.26 33.41 14.67
C ALA A 251 28.17 32.29 15.71
N GLU A 252 27.61 31.14 15.34
CA GLU A 252 27.53 29.97 16.20
C GLU A 252 28.91 29.31 16.40
N ILE A 253 29.75 29.25 15.36
CA ILE A 253 31.13 28.73 15.46
C ILE A 253 32.01 29.62 16.34
N GLU A 254 31.86 30.96 16.24
CA GLU A 254 32.60 31.94 17.07
C GLU A 254 32.22 31.87 18.54
N GLN A 255 30.96 31.58 18.84
CA GLN A 255 30.49 31.26 20.21
C GLN A 255 31.00 29.90 20.70
N GLY A 256 31.69 29.17 19.82
CA GLY A 256 32.23 27.87 20.11
C GLY A 256 31.15 26.81 20.11
N ASN A 257 30.18 26.83 19.21
CA ASN A 257 29.21 25.77 19.02
C ASN A 257 29.58 24.92 17.79
N ARG A 258 29.13 23.66 17.74
CA ARG A 258 29.18 22.84 16.51
C ARG A 258 27.83 22.99 15.81
N VAL A 259 27.83 23.36 14.54
CA VAL A 259 26.59 23.67 13.79
C VAL A 259 26.15 22.47 12.96
N ARG A 260 24.88 22.09 13.09
CA ARG A 260 24.22 21.11 12.20
C ARG A 260 23.25 21.88 11.30
N LEU A 261 23.32 21.65 9.99
CA LEU A 261 22.38 22.20 9.02
C LEU A 261 21.25 21.18 8.77
N ASP A 262 20.00 21.64 8.87
CA ASP A 262 18.75 20.88 8.67
C ASP A 262 17.83 21.64 7.70
#